data_AF-A0A7C3YZM3-F1
#
_entry.id   AF-A0A7C3YZM3-F1
#
_cell.length_a   1.000
_cell.length_b   1.000
_cell.length_c   1.000
_cell.angle_alpha   90.00
_cell.angle_beta   90.00
_cell.angle_gamma   90.00
#
_symmetry.space_group_name_H-M   'P 1'
#
loop_
_entity.id
_entity.type
_entity.pdbx_description
1 polymer ?
#
loop_
_entity_poly.entity_id
_entity_poly.type
_entity_poly.pdbx_seq_one_letter_code
_entity_poly.pdbx_strand_id
1 'polypeptide(L)' 'MTAVLLFLLLLPLAGAVLNAILGRHLPRRLVEVIASTAILGAFVMALLGFLSLGQRTVDVSFFQWF' A
#
# COMPACT_ATOMS: atom_id res chain seq x y z
N MET A 1 10.98 10.17 -4.15
CA MET A 1 9.56 10.53 -3.91
C MET A 1 8.57 9.60 -4.60
N THR A 2 8.85 9.12 -5.82
CA THR A 2 8.09 8.05 -6.50
C THR A 2 7.92 6.78 -5.65
N ALA A 3 8.91 6.44 -4.82
CA ALA A 3 8.81 5.35 -3.85
C ALA A 3 7.58 5.44 -2.92
N VAL A 4 7.16 6.66 -2.53
CA VAL A 4 5.99 6.84 -1.65
C VAL A 4 4.70 6.43 -2.36
N LEU A 5 4.56 6.80 -3.64
CA LEU A 5 3.43 6.40 -4.49
C LEU A 5 3.41 4.90 -4.76
N LEU A 6 4.60 4.30 -4.90
CA LEU A 6 4.76 2.85 -4.99
C LEU A 6 4.30 2.14 -3.71
N PHE A 7 4.76 2.59 -2.54
CA PHE A 7 4.34 2.01 -1.27
C PHE A 7 2.85 2.16 -1.01
N LEU A 8 2.24 3.27 -1.45
CA LEU A 8 0.79 3.48 -1.39
C LEU A 8 0.02 2.36 -2.09
N LEU A 9 0.54 1.84 -3.21
CA LEU A 9 -0.06 0.71 -3.94
C LEU A 9 0.39 -0.65 -3.37
N LEU A 10 1.67 -0.81 -3.03
CA LEU A 10 2.26 -2.08 -2.64
C LEU A 10 1.88 -2.53 -1.22
N LEU A 11 1.70 -1.61 -0.26
CA LEU A 11 1.29 -1.95 1.10
C LEU A 11 -0.06 -2.70 1.15
N PRO A 12 -1.15 -2.18 0.56
CA PRO A 12 -2.43 -2.89 0.56
C PRO A 12 -2.36 -4.16 -0.29
N LEU A 13 -1.62 -4.16 -1.41
CA LEU A 13 -1.41 -5.35 -2.23
C LEU A 13 -0.69 -6.46 -1.44
N ALA A 14 0.37 -6.13 -0.71
CA ALA A 14 1.12 -7.06 0.12
C ALA A 14 0.24 -7.62 1.25
N GLY A 15 -0.55 -6.75 1.93
CA GLY A 15 -1.51 -7.20 2.94
C GLY A 15 -2.55 -8.17 2.38
N ALA A 16 -3.06 -7.89 1.18
CA ALA A 16 -4.00 -8.78 0.50
C ALA A 16 -3.36 -10.12 0.10
N VAL A 17 -2.16 -10.10 -0.49
CA VAL A 17 -1.42 -11.32 -0.87
C VAL A 17 -1.08 -12.18 0.34
N LEU A 18 -0.61 -11.56 1.43
CA LEU A 18 -0.32 -12.25 2.69
C LEU A 18 -1.58 -12.93 3.24
N ASN A 19 -2.71 -12.20 3.29
CA ASN A 19 -3.97 -12.78 3.77
C ASN A 19 -4.52 -13.86 2.82
N ALA A 20 -4.33 -13.74 1.50
CA ALA A 20 -4.75 -14.75 0.55
C ALA A 20 -3.96 -16.07 0.70
N ILE A 21 -2.64 -15.99 0.92
CA ILE A 21 -1.77 -17.17 1.03
C ILE A 21 -1.84 -17.79 2.43
N LEU A 22 -1.71 -16.96 3.46
CA LEU A 22 -1.49 -17.40 4.84
C LEU A 22 -2.74 -17.26 5.71
N GLY A 23 -3.77 -16.52 5.28
CA GLY A 23 -4.94 -16.20 6.12
C GLY A 23 -5.70 -17.43 6.60
N ARG A 24 -5.68 -18.53 5.82
CA ARG A 24 -6.27 -19.82 6.22
C ARG A 24 -5.53 -20.55 7.36
N HIS A 25 -4.29 -20.14 7.67
CA HIS A 25 -3.46 -20.73 8.72
C HIS A 25 -3.29 -19.80 9.93
N LEU A 26 -3.81 -18.58 9.83
CA LEU A 26 -3.70 -17.57 10.87
C LEU A 26 -5.03 -17.43 11.64
N PRO A 27 -4.99 -17.17 12.95
CA PRO A 27 -6.18 -16.80 13.70
C PRO A 27 -6.78 -15.51 13.13
N ARG A 28 -8.11 -15.43 13.12
CA ARG A 28 -8.88 -14.32 12.54
C ARG A 28 -8.39 -12.92 12.97
N ARG A 29 -8.01 -12.78 14.24
CA ARG A 29 -7.46 -11.51 14.77
C ARG A 29 -6.19 -11.05 14.05
N LEU A 30 -5.30 -11.96 13.67
CA LEU A 30 -4.06 -11.60 12.96
C LEU A 30 -4.35 -11.17 11.52
N VAL A 31 -5.27 -11.85 10.84
CA VAL A 31 -5.70 -11.49 9.48
C VAL A 31 -6.27 -10.06 9.45
N GLU A 32 -7.12 -9.73 10.43
CA GLU A 32 -7.71 -8.41 10.61
C GLU A 32 -6.65 -7.34 10.92
N VAL A 33 -5.68 -7.64 11.79
CA VAL A 33 -4.56 -6.73 12.09
C VAL A 33 -3.67 -6.50 10.87
N ILE A 34 -3.35 -7.55 10.10
CA ILE A 34 -2.55 -7.43 8.87
C ILE A 34 -3.24 -6.53 7.85
N ALA A 35 -4.53 -6.73 7.61
CA ALA A 35 -5.29 -5.90 6.68
C ALA A 35 -5.36 -4.45 7.15
N SER A 36 -5.66 -4.24 8.43
CA SER A 36 -5.80 -2.89 9.00
C SER A 36 -4.48 -2.13 9.01
N THR A 37 -3.37 -2.80 9.38
CA THR A 37 -2.04 -2.18 9.39
C THR A 37 -1.51 -1.90 7.98
N ALA A 38 -1.82 -2.75 7.00
CA ALA A 38 -1.49 -2.49 5.59
C ALA A 38 -2.19 -1.22 5.07
N ILE A 39 -3.50 -1.06 5.34
CA ILE A 39 -4.26 0.14 4.95
C ILE A 39 -3.77 1.37 5.70
N LEU A 40 -3.53 1.24 7.02
CA LEU A 40 -3.02 2.36 7.83
C LEU A 40 -1.64 2.81 7.36
N GLY A 41 -0.76 1.87 7.01
CA GLY A 41 0.55 2.18 6.40
C GLY A 41 0.39 2.93 5.08
N ALA A 42 -0.51 2.47 4.21
CA ALA A 42 -0.78 3.15 2.94
C ALA A 42 -1.31 4.59 3.16
N PHE A 43 -2.17 4.78 4.15
CA PHE A 43 -2.66 6.09 4.54
C PHE A 43 -1.55 7.02 5.04
N VAL A 44 -0.64 6.53 5.88
CA VAL A 44 0.54 7.31 6.32
C VAL A 44 1.40 7.71 5.13
N MET A 45 1.62 6.80 4.17
CA MET A 45 2.36 7.12 2.94
C MET A 45 1.64 8.16 2.09
N ALA A 46 0.31 8.09 1.98
CA ALA A 46 -0.50 9.11 1.30
C ALA A 46 -0.36 10.49 1.97
N LEU A 47 -0.39 10.55 3.30
CA LEU A 47 -0.22 11.79 4.05
C LEU A 47 1.18 12.39 3.87
N LEU A 48 2.23 11.56 3.95
CA LEU A 48 3.60 11.99 3.68
C LEU A 48 3.76 12.48 2.25
N GLY A 49 3.15 11.81 1.28
CA GLY A 49 3.10 12.23 -0.11
C GLY A 49 2.45 13.61 -0.25
N PHE A 50 1.27 13.79 0.33
CA PHE A 50 0.53 15.06 0.29
C PHE A 50 1.34 16.23 0.86
N LEU A 51 1.94 16.05 2.04
CA LEU A 51 2.75 17.08 2.70
C LEU A 51 4.03 17.40 1.93
N SER A 52 4.61 16.44 1.21
CA SER A 52 5.91 16.58 0.55
C SER A 52 5.83 17.03 -0.92
N LEU A 53 4.76 16.68 -1.63
CA LEU A 53 4.59 16.96 -3.06
C LEU A 53 3.90 18.30 -3.33
N GLY A 54 3.11 18.81 -2.38
CA GLY A 54 2.35 20.04 -2.56
C GLY A 54 1.43 19.97 -3.78
N GLN A 55 1.56 20.94 -4.71
CA GLN A 55 0.76 21.03 -5.94
C GLN A 55 1.42 20.31 -7.15
N ARG A 56 2.46 19.51 -6.94
CA ARG A 56 3.17 18.83 -8.05
C ARG A 56 2.47 17.52 -8.40
N THR A 57 2.03 17.41 -9.64
CA THR A 57 1.60 16.13 -10.24
C THR A 57 2.85 15.29 -10.55
N VAL A 58 2.84 14.02 -10.13
CA VAL A 58 3.90 13.06 -10.46
C VAL A 58 3.26 11.89 -11.18
N ASP A 59 3.56 11.77 -12.47
CA ASP A 59 3.21 10.60 -13.26
C ASP A 59 4.19 9.46 -12.99
N VAL A 60 3.62 8.27 -12.75
CA VAL A 60 4.39 7.04 -12.57
C VAL A 60 3.93 6.03 -13.61
N SER A 61 4.73 5.86 -14.66
CA SER A 61 4.51 4.85 -15.69
C SER A 61 5.40 3.63 -15.41
N PHE A 62 4.78 2.48 -15.14
CA PHE A 62 5.52 1.23 -14.90
C PHE A 62 5.84 0.49 -16.20
N PHE A 63 4.89 0.49 -17.12
CA PHE A 63 4.99 -0.17 -18.41
C PHE A 63 4.20 0.62 -19.43
N GLN A 64 4.71 0.72 -20.66
CA GLN A 64 3.90 1.18 -21.78
C GLN A 64 3.18 -0.03 -22.35
N TRP A 65 1.87 -0.05 -22.14
CA TRP A 65 0.99 -0.99 -22.80
C TRP A 65 0.79 -0.49 -24.23
N PHE A 66 1.04 -1.38 -25.19
CA PHE A 66 1.03 -1.13 -26.63
C PHE A 66 -0.33 -0.67 -27.15
#